data_AF-A0ABC9UB07-F1
#
_entry.id   AF-A0ABC9UB07-F1
#
_cell.length_a   1.000
_cell.length_b   1.000
_cell.length_c   1.000
_cell.angle_alpha   90.00
_cell.angle_beta   90.00
_cell.angle_gamma   90.00
#
_symmetry.space_group_name_H-M   'P 1'
#
loop_
_entity.id
_entity.type
_entity.pdbx_description
1 polymer ?
#
loop_
_entity_poly.entity_id
_entity_poly.type
_entity_poly.pdbx_seq_one_letter_code
_entity_poly.pdbx_strand_id
1 'polypeptide(L)'
;MKTEPAGNDTKISVRDKILLTAHDLFYSTGFRATGVDTLIKASKVTKVTFYRHFPSKSLLILAYLHYRHEIWINWFESTLRRHLDEGEIPADAISATLYEWFISPDFHGCAFINASAEAKSEDIESEIKEICRSHKSETKKIIALLTKSADERVVNEIMLLIDGAIIHAQMGMDSEAVKHALKKGLEKLSDR
;
A
#
# COMPACT_ATOMS: atom_id res chain seq x y z
N MET A 1 -18.70 20.38 -41.58
CA MET A 1 -19.26 19.55 -40.50
C MET A 1 -18.11 19.25 -39.54
N LYS A 2 -18.02 20.01 -38.44
CA LYS A 2 -16.96 19.82 -37.43
C LYS A 2 -17.39 18.69 -36.51
N THR A 3 -16.61 17.62 -36.47
CA THR A 3 -16.74 16.55 -35.48
C THR A 3 -16.01 17.01 -34.22
N GLU A 4 -16.75 17.29 -33.16
CA GLU A 4 -16.20 17.44 -31.81
C GLU A 4 -15.89 16.05 -31.23
N PRO A 5 -14.78 15.87 -30.49
CA PRO A 5 -14.52 14.63 -29.78
C PRO A 5 -15.31 14.64 -28.46
N ALA A 6 -16.04 13.55 -28.20
CA ALA A 6 -16.70 13.31 -26.93
C ALA A 6 -15.66 13.08 -25.82
N GLY A 7 -15.40 14.10 -25.01
CA GLY A 7 -14.66 13.96 -23.76
C GLY A 7 -15.55 13.28 -22.71
N ASN A 8 -15.20 12.05 -22.32
CA ASN A 8 -15.84 11.37 -21.20
C ASN A 8 -15.12 11.76 -19.90
N ASP A 9 -15.38 12.97 -19.41
CA ASP A 9 -14.96 13.43 -18.08
C ASP A 9 -15.86 12.75 -17.03
N THR A 10 -15.43 11.60 -16.52
CA THR A 10 -16.15 10.92 -15.43
C THR A 10 -16.02 11.75 -14.16
N LYS A 11 -17.06 12.52 -13.85
CA LYS A 11 -17.13 13.35 -12.63
C LYS A 11 -16.99 12.47 -11.38
N ILE A 12 -15.87 12.59 -10.67
CA ILE A 12 -15.60 11.87 -9.41
C ILE A 12 -16.75 12.10 -8.43
N SER A 13 -17.25 11.03 -7.80
CA SER A 13 -18.35 11.14 -6.83
C SER A 13 -17.90 11.89 -5.58
N VAL A 14 -18.85 12.50 -4.84
CA VAL A 14 -18.53 13.19 -3.58
C VAL A 14 -17.94 12.21 -2.55
N ARG A 15 -18.41 10.96 -2.54
CA ARG A 15 -17.87 9.91 -1.68
C ARG A 15 -16.41 9.62 -2.01
N ASP A 16 -16.09 9.44 -3.29
CA ASP A 16 -14.72 9.16 -3.73
C ASP A 16 -13.81 10.34 -3.46
N LYS A 17 -14.28 11.58 -3.66
CA LYS A 17 -13.53 12.77 -3.30
C LYS A 17 -13.11 12.77 -1.82
N ILE A 18 -14.01 12.42 -0.91
CA ILE A 18 -13.70 12.31 0.53
C ILE A 18 -12.70 11.18 0.77
N LEU A 19 -12.89 10.02 0.14
CA LEU A 19 -12.00 8.86 0.27
C LEU A 19 -10.58 9.15 -0.22
N LEU A 20 -10.44 9.75 -1.40
CA LEU A 20 -9.14 10.13 -1.97
C LEU A 20 -8.44 11.19 -1.11
N THR A 21 -9.18 12.17 -0.61
CA THR A 21 -8.62 13.16 0.33
C THR A 21 -8.13 12.48 1.62
N ALA A 22 -8.91 11.54 2.15
CA ALA A 22 -8.55 10.79 3.35
C ALA A 22 -7.36 9.88 3.09
N HIS A 23 -7.30 9.27 1.91
CA HIS A 23 -6.17 8.47 1.47
C HIS A 23 -4.88 9.25 1.56
N ASP A 24 -4.83 10.42 0.93
CA ASP A 24 -3.60 11.21 0.87
C ASP A 24 -3.16 11.62 2.29
N LEU A 25 -4.09 12.15 3.09
CA LEU A 25 -3.79 12.63 4.44
C LEU A 25 -3.46 11.50 5.43
N PHE A 26 -4.21 10.40 5.41
CA PHE A 26 -3.93 9.27 6.30
C PHE A 26 -2.63 8.58 5.93
N TYR A 27 -2.29 8.49 4.65
CA TYR A 27 -1.04 7.86 4.23
C TYR A 27 0.17 8.74 4.55
N SER A 28 0.08 10.05 4.33
CA SER A 28 1.19 10.97 4.58
C SER A 28 1.41 11.31 6.05
N THR A 29 0.33 11.42 6.83
CA THR A 29 0.36 12.04 8.17
C THR A 29 -0.11 11.10 9.28
N GLY A 30 -0.66 9.94 8.92
CA GLY A 30 -1.28 9.01 9.87
C GLY A 30 -2.71 9.39 10.19
N PHE A 31 -3.55 8.38 10.46
CA PHE A 31 -4.96 8.64 10.72
C PHE A 31 -5.18 9.23 12.11
N ARG A 32 -4.36 8.94 13.12
CA ARG A 32 -4.49 9.56 14.46
C ARG A 32 -4.32 11.07 14.39
N ALA A 33 -3.28 11.52 13.69
CA ALA A 33 -2.96 12.95 13.56
C ALA A 33 -3.94 13.71 12.65
N THR A 34 -4.73 13.00 11.85
CA THR A 34 -5.67 13.60 10.90
C THR A 34 -7.07 13.72 11.50
N GLY A 35 -7.48 14.94 11.87
CA GLY A 35 -8.82 15.23 12.39
C GLY A 35 -9.91 15.27 11.32
N VAL A 36 -11.18 15.09 11.73
CA VAL A 36 -12.34 15.15 10.81
C VAL A 36 -12.50 16.53 10.17
N ASP A 37 -12.25 17.61 10.92
CA ASP A 37 -12.34 18.96 10.38
C ASP A 37 -11.28 19.22 9.29
N THR A 38 -10.08 18.64 9.43
CA THR A 38 -9.04 18.67 8.39
C THR A 38 -9.53 17.97 7.12
N LEU A 39 -10.14 16.79 7.25
CA LEU A 39 -10.69 16.02 6.12
C LEU A 39 -11.82 16.78 5.41
N ILE A 40 -12.74 17.38 6.18
CA ILE A 40 -13.86 18.17 5.64
C ILE A 40 -13.33 19.38 4.85
N LYS A 41 -12.37 20.12 5.43
CA LYS A 41 -11.75 21.28 4.79
C LYS A 41 -11.01 20.90 3.51
N ALA A 42 -10.18 19.86 3.57
CA ALA A 42 -9.38 19.41 2.43
C ALA A 42 -10.24 18.85 1.29
N SER A 43 -11.30 18.10 1.62
CA SER A 43 -12.23 17.56 0.62
C SER A 43 -13.22 18.60 0.09
N LYS A 44 -13.23 19.82 0.65
CA LYS A 44 -14.11 20.93 0.26
C LYS A 44 -15.59 20.52 0.23
N VAL A 45 -16.04 19.83 1.28
CA VAL A 45 -17.45 19.45 1.48
C VAL A 45 -17.99 20.07 2.77
N THR A 46 -19.30 20.07 2.95
CA THR A 46 -19.89 20.47 4.25
C THR A 46 -19.83 19.32 5.25
N LYS A 47 -19.86 19.63 6.56
CA LYS A 47 -19.94 18.63 7.63
C LYS A 47 -21.09 17.64 7.43
N VAL A 48 -22.28 18.15 7.08
CA VAL A 48 -23.46 17.32 6.77
C VAL A 48 -23.19 16.38 5.60
N THR A 49 -22.55 16.88 4.54
CA THR A 49 -22.21 16.06 3.36
C THR A 49 -21.19 14.98 3.71
N PHE A 50 -20.17 15.32 4.50
CA PHE A 50 -19.16 14.37 4.96
C PHE A 50 -19.81 13.19 5.70
N TYR A 51 -20.58 13.48 6.75
CA TYR A 51 -21.21 12.44 7.57
C TYR A 51 -22.30 11.65 6.83
N ARG A 52 -22.93 12.22 5.80
CA ARG A 52 -23.83 11.47 4.91
C ARG A 52 -23.12 10.36 4.13
N HIS A 53 -21.86 10.56 3.75
CA HIS A 53 -21.07 9.58 3.00
C HIS A 53 -20.21 8.68 3.89
N PHE A 54 -19.69 9.21 4.99
CA PHE A 54 -18.89 8.51 5.98
C PHE A 54 -19.39 8.84 7.40
N PRO A 55 -20.28 8.02 7.98
CA PRO A 55 -20.88 8.29 9.29
C PRO A 55 -19.89 8.43 10.45
N SER A 56 -18.69 7.87 10.31
CA SER A 56 -17.59 8.03 11.27
C SER A 56 -16.23 8.05 10.58
N LYS A 57 -15.23 8.60 11.28
CA LYS A 57 -13.82 8.54 10.86
C LYS A 57 -13.33 7.09 10.80
N SER A 58 -13.75 6.24 11.74
CA SER A 58 -13.40 4.82 11.78
C SER A 58 -13.83 4.10 10.51
N LEU A 59 -15.06 4.32 10.02
CA LEU A 59 -15.52 3.75 8.74
C LEU A 59 -14.71 4.28 7.54
N LEU A 60 -14.28 5.54 7.59
CA LEU A 60 -13.41 6.11 6.57
C LEU A 60 -11.99 5.53 6.61
N ILE A 61 -11.45 5.21 7.80
CA ILE A 61 -10.16 4.51 7.96
C ILE A 61 -10.22 3.12 7.30
N LEU A 62 -11.29 2.35 7.58
CA LEU A 62 -11.46 1.03 6.96
C LEU A 62 -11.57 1.14 5.43
N ALA A 63 -12.36 2.09 4.92
CA ALA A 63 -12.48 2.34 3.49
C ALA A 63 -11.15 2.75 2.84
N TYR A 64 -10.36 3.58 3.53
CA TYR A 64 -9.01 3.96 3.12
C TYR A 64 -8.09 2.73 3.01
N LEU A 65 -8.06 1.87 4.02
CA LEU A 65 -7.19 0.68 4.00
C LEU A 65 -7.55 -0.29 2.88
N HIS A 66 -8.85 -0.49 2.61
CA HIS A 66 -9.31 -1.29 1.46
C HIS A 66 -8.91 -0.65 0.14
N TYR A 67 -9.19 0.64 -0.04
CA TYR A 67 -8.76 1.36 -1.25
C TYR A 67 -7.26 1.25 -1.46
N ARG A 68 -6.49 1.31 -0.37
CA ARG A 68 -5.05 1.23 -0.43
C ARG A 68 -4.47 -0.13 -0.70
N HIS A 69 -5.16 -1.15 -0.24
CA HIS A 69 -4.85 -2.52 -0.55
C HIS A 69 -4.95 -2.72 -2.06
N GLU A 70 -6.08 -2.34 -2.66
CA GLU A 70 -6.33 -2.52 -4.09
C GLU A 70 -5.27 -1.86 -4.97
N ILE A 71 -4.95 -0.58 -4.73
CA ILE A 71 -3.94 0.11 -5.53
C ILE A 71 -2.59 -0.58 -5.41
N TRP A 72 -2.16 -0.88 -4.19
CA TRP A 72 -0.83 -1.41 -3.95
C TRP A 72 -0.68 -2.84 -4.46
N ILE A 73 -1.67 -3.71 -4.25
CA ILE A 73 -1.63 -5.10 -4.74
C ILE A 73 -1.58 -5.14 -6.26
N ASN A 74 -2.43 -4.37 -6.94
CA ASN A 74 -2.43 -4.32 -8.40
C ASN A 74 -1.09 -3.82 -8.96
N TRP A 75 -0.53 -2.76 -8.36
CA TRP A 75 0.78 -2.25 -8.74
C TRP A 75 1.90 -3.28 -8.45
N PHE A 76 1.90 -3.88 -7.26
CA PHE A 76 2.95 -4.81 -6.85
C PHE A 76 2.95 -6.06 -7.72
N GLU A 77 1.78 -6.67 -7.96
CA GLU A 77 1.67 -7.85 -8.82
C GLU A 77 2.12 -7.55 -10.25
N SER A 78 1.63 -6.45 -10.84
CA SER A 78 1.97 -6.09 -12.23
C SER A 78 3.46 -5.76 -12.39
N THR A 79 4.06 -5.06 -11.44
CA THR A 79 5.48 -4.69 -11.45
C THR A 79 6.38 -5.92 -11.24
N LEU A 80 6.06 -6.77 -10.27
CA LEU A 80 6.80 -8.01 -10.03
C LEU A 80 6.71 -8.95 -11.23
N ARG A 81 5.52 -9.10 -11.82
CA ARG A 81 5.32 -9.90 -13.03
C ARG A 81 6.15 -9.36 -14.21
N ARG A 82 6.16 -8.04 -14.41
CA ARG A 82 6.98 -7.40 -15.45
C ARG A 82 8.46 -7.77 -15.33
N HIS A 83 9.06 -7.60 -14.16
CA HIS A 83 10.47 -7.97 -13.95
C HIS A 83 10.75 -9.46 -14.21
N LEU A 84 9.84 -10.35 -13.80
CA LEU A 84 9.96 -11.79 -14.05
C LEU A 84 9.83 -12.13 -15.54
N ASP A 85 8.90 -11.49 -16.26
CA ASP A 85 8.70 -11.66 -17.69
C ASP A 85 9.90 -11.12 -18.51
N GLU A 86 10.62 -10.14 -17.98
CA GLU A 86 11.89 -9.62 -18.51
C GLU A 86 13.09 -10.56 -18.24
N GLY A 87 12.87 -11.66 -17.50
CA GLY A 87 13.85 -12.72 -17.27
C GLY A 87 14.68 -12.56 -16.00
N GLU A 88 14.33 -11.62 -15.10
CA GLU A 88 14.98 -11.52 -13.80
C GLU A 88 14.69 -12.74 -12.93
N ILE A 89 15.68 -13.15 -12.13
CA ILE A 89 15.46 -14.17 -11.10
C ILE A 89 14.61 -13.58 -9.96
N PRO A 90 13.89 -14.39 -9.16
CA PRO A 90 12.98 -13.90 -8.11
C PRO A 90 13.59 -12.89 -7.13
N ALA A 91 14.85 -13.09 -6.73
CA ALA A 91 15.55 -12.18 -5.81
C ALA A 91 15.75 -10.78 -6.43
N ASP A 92 16.13 -10.73 -7.71
CA ASP A 92 16.26 -9.50 -8.47
C ASP A 92 14.90 -8.82 -8.63
N ALA A 93 13.90 -9.56 -9.14
CA ALA A 93 12.58 -9.02 -9.44
C ALA A 93 11.88 -8.42 -8.21
N ILE A 94 11.91 -9.11 -7.06
CA ILE A 94 11.33 -8.59 -5.81
C ILE A 94 12.07 -7.34 -5.34
N SER A 95 13.40 -7.37 -5.35
CA SER A 95 14.20 -6.23 -4.87
C SER A 95 14.05 -5.00 -5.76
N ALA A 96 14.00 -5.19 -7.08
CA ALA A 96 13.78 -4.14 -8.07
C ALA A 96 12.36 -3.54 -7.95
N THR A 97 11.34 -4.40 -7.83
CA THR A 97 9.95 -3.97 -7.60
C THR A 97 9.83 -3.07 -6.39
N LEU A 98 10.40 -3.47 -5.25
CA LEU A 98 10.33 -2.66 -4.03
C LEU A 98 11.18 -1.39 -4.12
N TYR A 99 12.31 -1.43 -4.81
CA TYR A 99 13.14 -0.26 -5.04
C TYR A 99 12.40 0.83 -5.84
N GLU A 100 11.65 0.46 -6.89
CA GLU A 100 10.81 1.41 -7.65
C GLU A 100 9.83 2.15 -6.73
N TRP A 101 9.30 1.46 -5.71
CA TRP A 101 8.44 2.09 -4.73
C TRP A 101 9.21 2.94 -3.71
N PHE A 102 10.38 2.50 -3.25
CA PHE A 102 11.19 3.23 -2.27
C PHE A 102 11.64 4.61 -2.78
N ILE A 103 11.91 4.74 -4.09
CA ILE A 103 12.34 5.99 -4.71
C ILE A 103 11.17 6.85 -5.22
N SER A 104 9.93 6.38 -5.06
CA SER A 104 8.74 7.15 -5.45
C SER A 104 8.59 8.38 -4.54
N PRO A 105 8.23 9.55 -5.08
CA PRO A 105 7.99 10.76 -4.27
C PRO A 105 6.87 10.59 -3.25
N ASP A 106 5.96 9.64 -3.48
CA ASP A 106 4.81 9.37 -2.61
C ASP A 106 5.10 8.26 -1.58
N PHE A 107 6.35 7.82 -1.44
CA PHE A 107 6.73 6.78 -0.48
C PHE A 107 6.64 7.27 0.98
N HIS A 108 5.66 6.73 1.71
CA HIS A 108 5.47 6.97 3.15
C HIS A 108 5.55 5.66 3.96
N GLY A 109 6.30 4.68 3.45
CA GLY A 109 6.35 3.32 4.00
C GLY A 109 5.08 2.51 3.71
N CYS A 110 4.89 1.41 4.44
CA CYS A 110 3.71 0.56 4.26
C CYS A 110 2.53 1.06 5.09
N ALA A 111 1.43 1.43 4.42
CA ALA A 111 0.19 1.88 5.05
C ALA A 111 -0.32 0.89 6.12
N PHE A 112 -0.12 -0.42 5.92
CA PHE A 112 -0.60 -1.47 6.84
C PHE A 112 0.31 -1.67 8.05
N ILE A 113 1.63 -1.45 7.91
CA ILE A 113 2.55 -1.42 9.05
C ILE A 113 2.23 -0.20 9.92
N ASN A 114 2.09 0.98 9.30
CA ASN A 114 1.73 2.22 9.98
C ASN A 114 0.36 2.07 10.69
N ALA A 115 -0.64 1.54 9.98
CA ALA A 115 -1.97 1.32 10.56
C ALA A 115 -1.96 0.33 11.74
N SER A 116 -1.15 -0.73 11.67
CA SER A 116 -1.00 -1.68 12.78
C SER A 116 -0.41 -1.02 14.03
N ALA A 117 0.51 -0.06 13.86
CA ALA A 117 1.08 0.71 14.96
C ALA A 117 0.05 1.71 15.56
N GLU A 118 -0.81 2.27 14.72
CA GLU A 118 -1.83 3.22 15.13
C GLU A 118 -3.15 2.56 15.64
N ALA A 119 -3.36 1.26 15.39
CA ALA A 119 -4.65 0.60 15.65
C ALA A 119 -5.11 0.66 17.12
N LYS A 120 -4.20 0.61 18.10
CA LYS A 120 -4.53 0.56 19.55
C LYS A 120 -5.30 1.78 20.10
N SER A 121 -5.39 2.88 19.35
CA SER A 121 -6.13 4.07 19.78
C SER A 121 -7.55 4.10 19.25
N GLU A 122 -7.90 3.13 18.40
CA GLU A 122 -9.17 3.10 17.70
C GLU A 122 -10.01 1.96 18.29
N ASP A 123 -11.30 2.21 18.51
CA ASP A 123 -12.24 1.19 18.96
C ASP A 123 -12.39 0.03 17.93
N ILE A 124 -11.97 0.26 16.68
CA ILE A 124 -11.94 -0.70 15.57
C ILE A 124 -10.57 -1.38 15.41
N GLU A 125 -9.78 -1.51 16.49
CA GLU A 125 -8.43 -2.10 16.46
C GLU A 125 -8.41 -3.47 15.75
N SER A 126 -9.40 -4.32 16.06
CA SER A 126 -9.46 -5.70 15.56
C SER A 126 -9.63 -5.75 14.04
N GLU A 127 -10.46 -4.87 13.50
CA GLU A 127 -10.80 -4.75 12.09
C GLU A 127 -9.63 -4.19 11.29
N ILE A 128 -8.95 -3.16 11.83
CA ILE A 128 -7.71 -2.63 11.24
C ILE A 128 -6.65 -3.74 11.15
N LYS A 129 -6.43 -4.47 12.25
CA LYS A 129 -5.44 -5.56 12.28
C LYS A 129 -5.81 -6.71 11.35
N GLU A 130 -7.09 -7.01 11.18
CA GLU A 130 -7.54 -8.01 10.22
C GLU A 130 -7.24 -7.60 8.78
N ILE A 131 -7.55 -6.36 8.38
CA ILE A 131 -7.21 -5.86 7.05
C ILE A 131 -5.68 -5.90 6.82
N CYS A 132 -4.89 -5.54 7.82
CA CYS A 132 -3.43 -5.60 7.73
C CYS A 132 -2.92 -7.03 7.54
N ARG A 133 -3.45 -8.01 8.28
CA ARG A 133 -3.12 -9.43 8.11
C ARG A 133 -3.53 -9.95 6.73
N SER A 134 -4.73 -9.59 6.27
CA SER A 134 -5.25 -9.98 4.96
C SER A 134 -4.35 -9.47 3.84
N HIS A 135 -3.98 -8.18 3.88
CA HIS A 135 -3.05 -7.59 2.92
C HIS A 135 -1.71 -8.35 2.85
N LYS A 136 -1.09 -8.65 4.01
CA LYS A 136 0.17 -9.42 4.04
C LYS A 136 -0.02 -10.85 3.53
N SER A 137 -1.15 -11.49 3.83
CA SER A 137 -1.50 -12.80 3.30
C SER A 137 -1.59 -12.81 1.78
N GLU A 138 -2.18 -11.77 1.20
CA GLU A 138 -2.30 -11.63 -0.26
C GLU A 138 -0.97 -11.32 -0.94
N THR A 139 -0.15 -10.42 -0.38
CA THR A 139 1.23 -10.19 -0.86
C THR A 139 2.02 -11.50 -0.89
N LYS A 140 1.94 -12.33 0.16
CA LYS A 140 2.58 -13.65 0.20
C LYS A 140 2.07 -14.58 -0.90
N LYS A 141 0.76 -14.62 -1.16
CA LYS A 141 0.19 -15.44 -2.23
C LYS A 141 0.71 -15.02 -3.61
N ILE A 142 0.80 -13.71 -3.87
CA ILE A 142 1.35 -13.18 -5.12
C ILE A 142 2.81 -13.57 -5.28
N ILE A 143 3.63 -13.38 -4.23
CA ILE A 143 5.04 -13.80 -4.25
C ILE A 143 5.14 -15.29 -4.54
N ALA A 144 4.45 -16.14 -3.78
CA ALA A 144 4.47 -17.59 -3.95
C ALA A 144 4.10 -18.01 -5.38
N LEU A 145 3.04 -17.42 -5.92
CA LEU A 145 2.56 -17.70 -7.27
C LEU A 145 3.57 -17.27 -8.34
N LEU A 146 4.06 -16.05 -8.28
CA LEU A 146 4.92 -15.46 -9.31
C LEU A 146 6.33 -16.02 -9.28
N THR A 147 6.89 -16.27 -8.09
CA THR A 147 8.22 -16.87 -7.94
C THR A 147 8.19 -18.39 -7.98
N LYS A 148 7.00 -19.01 -8.13
CA LYS A 148 6.78 -20.46 -8.11
C LYS A 148 7.32 -21.14 -6.85
N SER A 149 7.30 -20.43 -5.72
CA SER A 149 7.76 -20.95 -4.43
C SER A 149 6.64 -21.73 -3.74
N ALA A 150 6.83 -23.03 -3.55
CA ALA A 150 5.86 -23.90 -2.89
C ALA A 150 6.06 -24.01 -1.36
N ASP A 151 7.24 -23.66 -0.83
CA ASP A 151 7.49 -23.71 0.62
C ASP A 151 6.97 -22.43 1.31
N GLU A 152 5.90 -22.58 2.09
CA GLU A 152 5.30 -21.48 2.84
C GLU A 152 6.29 -20.85 3.84
N ARG A 153 7.23 -21.63 4.39
CA ARG A 153 8.26 -21.12 5.32
C ARG A 153 9.17 -20.13 4.62
N VAL A 154 9.62 -20.46 3.40
CA VAL A 154 10.44 -19.56 2.58
C VAL A 154 9.67 -18.28 2.25
N VAL A 155 8.40 -18.39 1.87
CA VAL A 155 7.57 -17.20 1.58
C VAL A 155 7.37 -16.32 2.82
N ASN A 156 7.22 -16.91 4.01
CA ASN A 156 7.16 -16.17 5.26
C ASN A 156 8.49 -15.46 5.57
N GLU A 157 9.63 -16.11 5.34
CA GLU A 157 10.96 -15.50 5.51
C GLU A 157 11.19 -14.35 4.51
N ILE A 158 10.78 -14.52 3.24
CA ILE A 158 10.78 -13.45 2.24
C ILE A 158 9.96 -12.26 2.72
N MET A 159 8.76 -12.49 3.24
CA MET A 159 7.88 -11.42 3.74
C MET A 159 8.54 -10.65 4.91
N LEU A 160 9.23 -11.34 5.82
CA LEU A 160 9.99 -10.68 6.89
C LEU A 160 11.13 -9.81 6.35
N LEU A 161 11.85 -10.28 5.33
CA LEU A 161 12.89 -9.48 4.67
C LEU A 161 12.31 -8.24 3.97
N ILE A 162 11.17 -8.39 3.29
CA ILE A 162 10.45 -7.28 2.65
C ILE A 162 10.01 -6.25 3.69
N ASP A 163 9.40 -6.68 4.80
CA ASP A 163 8.97 -5.77 5.86
C ASP A 163 10.14 -5.01 6.48
N GLY A 164 11.28 -5.69 6.70
CA GLY A 164 12.52 -5.06 7.16
C GLY A 164 13.07 -4.04 6.17
N ALA A 165 13.08 -4.36 4.87
CA ALA A 165 13.52 -3.46 3.82
C ALA A 165 12.64 -2.20 3.73
N ILE A 166 11.31 -2.37 3.80
CA ILE A 166 10.36 -1.25 3.84
C ILE A 166 10.65 -0.32 5.02
N ILE A 167 10.88 -0.88 6.22
CA ILE A 167 11.20 -0.09 7.40
C ILE A 167 12.53 0.65 7.24
N HIS A 168 13.58 0.00 6.75
CA HIS A 168 14.86 0.66 6.51
C HIS A 168 14.75 1.81 5.50
N ALA A 169 14.03 1.61 4.40
CA ALA A 169 13.74 2.68 3.46
C ALA A 169 12.95 3.82 4.12
N GLN A 170 11.93 3.49 4.92
CA GLN A 170 11.12 4.47 5.66
C GLN A 170 11.92 5.25 6.72
N MET A 171 12.99 4.67 7.27
CA MET A 171 13.92 5.36 8.18
C MET A 171 14.85 6.34 7.45
N GLY A 172 14.80 6.43 6.12
CA GLY A 172 15.63 7.30 5.31
C GLY A 172 17.02 6.72 5.02
N MET A 173 17.19 5.40 5.12
CA MET A 173 18.40 4.75 4.64
C MET A 173 18.47 4.80 3.12
N ASP A 174 19.69 4.76 2.59
CA ASP A 174 19.94 4.76 1.14
C ASP A 174 19.20 3.60 0.44
N SER A 175 18.30 3.92 -0.49
CA SER A 175 17.40 2.95 -1.10
C SER A 175 18.14 1.90 -1.94
N GLU A 176 19.27 2.25 -2.55
CA GLU A 176 20.11 1.29 -3.29
C GLU A 176 20.78 0.30 -2.33
N ALA A 177 21.31 0.79 -1.20
CA ALA A 177 21.87 -0.08 -0.16
C ALA A 177 20.80 -1.02 0.42
N VAL A 178 19.58 -0.53 0.65
CA VAL A 178 18.44 -1.34 1.10
C VAL A 178 18.07 -2.40 0.06
N LYS A 179 17.94 -2.02 -1.22
CA LYS A 179 17.69 -2.94 -2.34
C LYS A 179 18.75 -4.04 -2.39
N HIS A 180 20.03 -3.67 -2.32
CA HIS A 180 21.14 -4.61 -2.38
C HIS A 180 21.13 -5.60 -1.20
N ALA A 181 20.88 -5.12 0.01
CA ALA A 181 20.79 -5.96 1.20
C ALA A 181 19.60 -6.93 1.12
N LEU A 182 18.44 -6.45 0.66
CA LEU A 182 17.25 -7.26 0.44
C LEU A 182 17.54 -8.37 -0.59
N LYS A 183 18.07 -8.01 -1.77
CA LYS A 183 18.45 -8.97 -2.81
C LYS A 183 19.32 -10.10 -2.26
N LYS A 184 20.41 -9.75 -1.56
CA LYS A 184 21.33 -10.72 -0.94
C LYS A 184 20.64 -11.62 0.10
N GLY A 185 19.67 -11.09 0.83
CA GLY A 185 18.86 -11.88 1.75
C GLY A 185 18.01 -12.92 1.00
N LEU A 186 17.36 -12.50 -0.09
CA LEU A 186 16.50 -13.35 -0.92
C LEU A 186 17.29 -14.45 -1.66
N GLU A 187 18.49 -14.15 -2.17
CA GLU A 187 19.37 -15.13 -2.82
C GLU A 187 19.69 -16.30 -1.88
N LYS A 188 20.03 -16.01 -0.61
CA LYS A 188 20.33 -17.03 0.40
C LYS A 188 19.15 -17.93 0.75
N LEU A 189 17.92 -17.49 0.50
CA LEU A 189 16.72 -18.31 0.68
C LEU A 189 16.45 -19.21 -0.51
N SER A 190 16.94 -18.84 -1.70
CA SER A 190 16.80 -19.63 -2.93
C SER A 190 17.81 -20.78 -3.01
N ASP A 191 18.92 -20.67 -2.27
CA ASP A 191 19.99 -21.68 -2.18
C ASP A 191 19.71 -22.81 -1.16
N ARG A 192 18.54 -22.83 -0.52
CA ARG A 192 18.12 -23.81 0.51
C ARG A 192 17.14 -24.83 -0.05
#